data_AF-A0A166T114-F1
#
_entry.id   AF-A0A166T114-F1
#
_cell.length_a   1.000
_cell.length_b   1.000
_cell.length_c   1.000
_cell.angle_alpha   90.00
_cell.angle_beta   90.00
_cell.angle_gamma   90.00
#
_symmetry.space_group_name_H-M   'P 1'
#
loop_
_entity.id
_entity.type
_entity.pdbx_description
1 polymer ?
#
loop_
_entity_poly.entity_id
_entity_poly.type
_entity_poly.pdbx_seq_one_letter_code
_entity_poly.pdbx_strand_id
1 'polypeptide(L)'
;MNENWYALIIASQFPVTVEQAFQILDSGKRITGRKEKYVKLTNEDLLEMERLRVQGLTYRAIGEMYGMSMNATFRRLKAFRKKVKSC
;
A
#
# COMPACT_ATOMS: atom_id res chain seq x y z
N MET A 1 -23.19 -16.89 -15.39
CA MET A 1 -21.83 -17.43 -15.65
C MET A 1 -21.52 -18.44 -14.57
N ASN A 2 -20.96 -19.59 -14.90
CA ASN A 2 -20.78 -20.70 -13.97
C ASN A 2 -19.54 -20.44 -13.08
N GLU A 3 -19.74 -20.23 -11.77
CA GLU A 3 -18.70 -20.00 -10.77
C GLU A 3 -17.60 -21.08 -10.79
N ASN A 4 -17.97 -22.31 -11.18
CA ASN A 4 -17.04 -23.43 -11.31
C ASN A 4 -15.95 -23.16 -12.36
N TRP A 5 -16.28 -22.46 -13.46
CA TRP A 5 -15.30 -22.11 -14.49
C TRP A 5 -14.28 -21.09 -13.98
N TYR A 6 -14.73 -20.15 -13.14
CA TYR A 6 -13.82 -19.18 -12.53
C TYR A 6 -12.91 -19.81 -11.48
N ALA A 7 -13.43 -20.69 -10.64
CA ALA A 7 -12.63 -21.45 -9.69
C ALA A 7 -11.58 -22.32 -10.40
N LEU A 8 -11.93 -22.94 -11.52
CA LEU A 8 -10.99 -23.71 -12.35
C LEU A 8 -9.85 -22.84 -12.89
N ILE A 9 -10.16 -21.66 -13.42
CA ILE A 9 -9.13 -20.73 -13.90
C ILE A 9 -8.19 -20.35 -12.74
N ILE A 10 -8.72 -20.01 -11.57
CA ILE A 10 -7.89 -19.65 -10.40
C ILE A 10 -6.96 -20.81 -10.00
N ALA A 11 -7.49 -22.04 -9.90
CA ALA A 11 -6.71 -23.22 -9.54
C ALA A 11 -5.64 -23.58 -10.60
N SER A 12 -5.84 -23.22 -11.87
CA SER A 12 -4.84 -23.44 -12.92
C SER A 12 -3.63 -22.49 -12.83
N GLN A 13 -3.82 -21.30 -12.25
CA GLN A 13 -2.79 -20.25 -12.22
C GLN A 13 -2.00 -20.24 -10.90
N PHE A 14 -2.53 -20.84 -9.84
CA PHE A 14 -1.95 -20.81 -8.50
C PHE A 14 -1.97 -22.21 -7.86
N PRO A 15 -0.96 -22.57 -7.04
CA PRO A 15 -0.95 -23.84 -6.31
C PRO A 15 -1.92 -23.77 -5.12
N VAL A 16 -3.22 -23.81 -5.40
CA VAL A 16 -4.31 -23.71 -4.41
C VAL A 16 -5.27 -24.90 -4.55
N THR A 17 -5.96 -25.26 -3.47
CA THR A 17 -7.01 -26.29 -3.52
C THR A 17 -8.29 -25.73 -4.15
N VAL A 18 -9.23 -26.61 -4.50
CA VAL A 18 -10.51 -26.23 -5.10
C VAL A 18 -11.30 -25.32 -4.14
N GLU A 19 -11.34 -25.66 -2.85
CA GLU A 19 -12.02 -24.88 -1.81
C GLU A 19 -11.36 -23.50 -1.65
N GLN A 20 -10.04 -23.44 -1.74
CA GLN A 20 -9.31 -22.17 -1.72
C GLN A 20 -9.60 -21.33 -2.97
N ALA A 21 -9.75 -21.94 -4.14
CA ALA A 21 -10.11 -21.25 -5.37
C ALA A 21 -11.53 -20.63 -5.28
N PHE A 22 -12.50 -21.37 -4.72
CA PHE A 22 -13.84 -20.84 -4.43
C PHE A 22 -13.81 -19.72 -3.38
N GLN A 23 -13.02 -19.88 -2.32
CA GLN A 23 -12.83 -18.81 -1.33
C GLN A 23 -12.21 -17.56 -1.94
N ILE A 24 -11.23 -17.68 -2.85
CA ILE A 24 -10.64 -16.54 -3.56
C ILE A 24 -11.66 -15.84 -4.46
N LEU A 25 -12.50 -16.62 -5.15
CA LEU A 25 -13.57 -16.12 -6.00
C LEU A 25 -14.62 -15.34 -5.19
N ASP A 26 -15.09 -15.92 -4.08
CA ASP A 26 -16.16 -15.38 -3.23
C ASP A 26 -15.71 -14.20 -2.36
N SER A 27 -14.57 -14.33 -1.69
CA SER A 27 -14.05 -13.27 -0.80
C SER A 27 -13.44 -12.08 -1.53
N GLY A 28 -13.22 -12.21 -2.85
CA GLY A 28 -12.67 -11.16 -3.71
C GLY A 28 -11.41 -10.53 -3.13
N LYS A 29 -10.36 -11.30 -2.78
CA LYS A 29 -9.16 -10.74 -2.15
C LYS A 29 -7.83 -11.33 -2.60
N ARG A 30 -7.06 -10.44 -3.26
CA ARG A 30 -5.59 -10.31 -3.32
C ARG A 30 -4.80 -11.61 -3.16
N ILE A 31 -4.73 -12.35 -4.27
CA ILE A 31 -3.91 -13.56 -4.45
C ILE A 31 -2.43 -13.30 -4.13
N THR A 32 -1.97 -12.06 -4.25
CA THR A 32 -0.67 -11.64 -3.75
C THR A 32 -0.81 -11.11 -2.33
N GLY A 33 -0.21 -11.81 -1.37
CA GLY A 33 -0.14 -11.42 0.04
C GLY A 33 0.67 -10.14 0.29
N ARG A 34 0.35 -9.03 -0.39
CA ARG A 34 0.69 -7.71 0.11
C ARG A 34 -0.26 -7.39 1.27
N LYS A 35 0.06 -7.98 2.42
CA LYS A 35 0.05 -7.21 3.67
C LYS A 35 1.09 -6.10 3.48
N GLU A 36 0.78 -5.11 2.65
CA GLU A 36 1.44 -3.82 2.82
C GLU A 36 1.11 -3.45 4.26
N LYS A 37 2.12 -3.52 5.13
CA LYS A 37 2.15 -2.75 6.37
C LYS A 37 1.91 -1.32 5.94
N TYR A 38 0.66 -0.94 5.75
CA TYR A 38 0.28 0.44 5.51
C TYR A 38 0.67 1.12 6.80
N VAL A 39 1.81 1.81 6.78
CA VAL A 39 2.15 2.76 7.82
C VAL A 39 1.02 3.76 7.81
N LYS A 40 0.14 3.69 8.83
CA LYS A 40 -0.90 4.68 9.05
C LYS A 40 -0.18 5.94 9.52
N LEU A 41 -0.01 6.90 8.63
CA LEU A 41 0.44 8.24 9.01
C LEU A 41 -0.77 9.13 9.25
N THR A 42 -0.70 9.88 10.34
CA THR A 42 -1.58 11.00 10.63
C THR A 42 -1.13 12.26 9.87
N ASN A 43 -1.95 13.31 9.89
CA ASN A 43 -1.53 14.60 9.32
C ASN A 43 -0.39 15.24 10.16
N GLU A 44 -0.32 14.94 11.46
CA GLU A 44 0.74 15.40 12.36
C GLU A 44 2.08 14.78 11.97
N ASP A 45 2.09 13.48 11.66
CA ASP A 45 3.28 12.78 11.15
C ASP A 45 3.78 13.41 9.85
N LEU A 46 2.86 13.74 8.93
CA LEU A 46 3.21 14.38 7.66
C LEU A 46 3.76 15.79 7.85
N LEU A 47 3.26 16.53 8.84
CA LEU A 47 3.74 17.86 9.17
C LEU A 47 5.15 17.81 9.77
N GLU A 48 5.43 16.81 10.62
CA GLU A 48 6.77 16.59 11.17
C GLU A 48 7.77 16.16 10.09
N MET A 49 7.36 15.26 9.18
CA MET A 49 8.16 14.90 8.01
C MET A 49 8.49 16.11 7.13
N GLU A 50 7.58 17.07 7.00
CA GLU A 50 7.82 18.31 6.26
C GLU A 50 8.83 19.22 6.99
N ARG A 51 8.74 19.34 8.32
CA ARG A 51 9.73 20.08 9.14
C ARG A 51 11.13 19.48 9.01
N LEU A 52 11.24 18.16 9.11
CA LEU A 52 12.50 17.44 8.91
C LEU A 52 13.08 17.70 7.51
N ARG A 53 12.22 17.82 6.49
CA ARG A 53 12.66 18.17 5.14
C ARG A 53 13.20 19.60 5.06
N VAL A 54 12.58 20.55 5.76
CA VAL A 54 13.04 21.95 5.86
C VAL A 54 14.38 22.05 6.60
N GLN A 55 14.60 21.19 7.61
CA GLN A 55 15.88 21.07 8.33
C GLN A 55 17.01 20.45 7.49
N GLY A 56 16.73 20.04 6.24
CA GLY A 56 17.73 19.55 5.30
C GLY A 56 17.83 18.03 5.18
N LEU A 57 17.01 17.26 5.92
CA LEU A 57 17.04 15.80 5.80
C LEU A 57 16.57 15.35 4.41
N THR A 58 17.16 14.25 3.94
CA THR A 58 16.77 13.63 2.66
C THR A 58 15.51 12.78 2.81
N TYR A 59 14.78 12.59 1.71
CA TYR A 59 13.60 11.70 1.70
C TYR A 59 13.93 10.26 2.09
N ARG A 60 15.18 9.81 1.88
CA ARG A 60 15.65 8.50 2.31
C ARG A 60 15.73 8.42 3.84
N ALA A 61 16.43 9.36 4.47
CA ALA A 61 16.55 9.41 5.92
C ALA A 61 15.18 9.54 6.61
N ILE A 62 14.31 10.40 6.06
CA ILE A 62 12.93 10.54 6.55
C ILE A 62 12.14 9.24 6.36
N GLY A 63 12.31 8.54 5.23
CA GLY A 63 11.67 7.25 5.02
C GLY A 63 12.11 6.21 6.04
N GLU A 64 13.42 6.10 6.28
CA GLU A 64 14.00 5.15 7.23
C GLU A 64 13.44 5.34 8.65
N MET A 65 13.30 6.59 9.12
CA MET A 65 12.70 6.90 10.42
C MET A 65 11.26 6.40 10.58
N TYR A 66 10.49 6.36 9.49
CA TYR A 66 9.08 5.96 9.48
C TYR A 66 8.83 4.57 8.85
N GLY A 67 9.88 3.79 8.60
CA GLY A 67 9.78 2.45 8.01
C GLY A 67 9.28 2.44 6.56
N MET A 68 9.65 3.45 5.78
CA MET A 68 9.16 3.74 4.44
C MET A 68 10.30 3.83 3.42
N SER A 69 10.00 3.49 2.17
CA SER A 69 10.93 3.76 1.07
C SER A 69 10.99 5.25 0.75
N MET A 70 12.15 5.71 0.25
CA MET A 70 12.34 7.10 -0.20
C MET A 70 11.23 7.56 -1.18
N ASN A 71 10.84 6.70 -2.11
CA ASN A 71 9.77 6.99 -3.07
C ASN A 71 8.40 7.12 -2.38
N ALA A 72 8.10 6.29 -1.38
CA ALA A 72 6.86 6.40 -0.61
C ALA A 72 6.82 7.72 0.17
N THR A 73 7.92 8.08 0.82
CA THR A 73 8.09 9.36 1.53
C THR A 73 7.86 10.56 0.60
N PHE A 74 8.50 10.57 -0.57
CA PHE A 74 8.34 11.65 -1.55
C PHE A 74 6.89 11.80 -2.02
N ARG A 75 6.23 10.69 -2.38
CA ARG A 75 4.84 10.71 -2.86
C ARG A 75 3.88 11.23 -1.78
N ARG A 76 4.09 10.85 -0.51
CA ARG A 76 3.28 11.29 0.63
C ARG A 76 3.43 12.78 0.89
N LEU A 77 4.65 13.29 0.98
CA LEU A 77 4.89 14.73 1.17
C LEU A 77 4.39 15.56 -0.01
N LYS A 78 4.57 15.09 -1.25
CA LYS A 78 4.01 15.77 -2.44
C LYS A 78 2.48 15.88 -2.37
N ALA A 79 1.79 14.81 -1.99
CA ALA A 79 0.33 14.80 -1.83
C ALA A 79 -0.11 15.73 -0.69
N PHE A 80 0.60 15.71 0.44
CA PHE A 80 0.34 16.59 1.58
C PHE A 80 0.46 18.07 1.20
N ARG A 81 1.55 18.47 0.53
CA ARG A 81 1.75 19.85 0.03
C ARG A 81 0.65 20.30 -0.94
N LYS A 82 0.18 19.40 -1.80
CA LYS A 82 -0.94 19.70 -2.71
C LYS A 82 -2.22 20.01 -1.94
N LYS A 83 -2.49 19.25 -0.88
CA LYS A 83 -3.66 19.44 -0.01
C LYS A 83 -3.59 20.76 0.77
N VAL A 84 -2.42 21.12 1.30
CA VAL A 84 -2.22 22.38 2.03
C VAL A 84 -2.35 23.59 1.11
N LYS A 85 -1.85 23.52 -0.14
CA LYS A 85 -1.98 24.61 -1.12
C LYS A 85 -3.39 24.81 -1.69
N SER A 86 -4.27 23.81 -1.56
CA SER A 86 -5.66 23.90 -2.04
C SER A 86 -6.64 24.44 -0.99
N CYS A 87 -6.14 24.78 0.21
CA CYS A 87 -6.86 25.52 1.23
C CYS A 87 -6.32 26.96 1.27
#